data_AF-A0A1V5HAY7-F1
#
_entry.id   AF-A0A1V5HAY7-F1
#
_cell.length_a   1.000
_cell.length_b   1.000
_cell.length_c   1.000
_cell.angle_alpha   90.00
_cell.angle_beta   90.00
_cell.angle_gamma   90.00
#
_symmetry.space_group_name_H-M   'P 1'
#
loop_
_entity.id
_entity.type
_entity.pdbx_description
1 polymer ?
#
loop_
_entity_poly.entity_id
_entity_poly.type
_entity_poly.pdbx_seq_one_letter_code
_entity_poly.pdbx_strand_id
1 'polypeptide(L)'
;MRARVSAVIIYAALFERSVWRYRQRGYRYVYIEAGHMAQNRALASISLGLGCCHVGALFDNEINAIIGVDGSGESVVYMSVIGQTGMCVKQQGRPPA
;
A
#
# COMPACT_ATOMS: atom_id res chain seq x y z
N MET A 1 13.69 0.00 -18.80
CA MET A 1 12.62 -0.88 -18.29
C MET A 1 11.47 0.01 -17.82
N ARG A 2 10.39 0.18 -18.61
CA ARG A 2 9.22 0.99 -18.20
C ARG A 2 8.11 0.04 -17.76
N ALA A 3 7.79 0.00 -16.47
CA ALA A 3 6.54 -0.59 -16.00
C ALA A 3 5.40 0.35 -16.41
N ARG A 4 4.38 -0.17 -17.10
CA ARG A 4 3.13 0.60 -17.35
C ARG A 4 2.28 0.53 -16.08
N VAL A 5 2.40 1.56 -15.24
CA VAL A 5 1.59 1.73 -14.04
C VAL A 5 0.32 2.48 -14.44
N SER A 6 -0.84 1.90 -14.12
CA SER A 6 -2.15 2.52 -14.37
C SER A 6 -2.61 3.36 -13.17
N ALA A 7 -2.24 2.96 -11.95
CA ALA A 7 -2.57 3.69 -10.73
C ALA A 7 -1.54 3.43 -9.62
N VAL A 8 -1.33 4.44 -8.78
CA VAL A 8 -0.58 4.33 -7.52
C VAL A 8 -1.56 4.60 -6.39
N ILE A 9 -1.61 3.70 -5.41
CA ILE A 9 -2.40 3.83 -4.19
C ILE A 9 -1.45 4.16 -3.05
N ILE A 10 -1.69 5.28 -2.39
CA ILE A 10 -0.93 5.74 -1.23
C ILE A 10 -1.81 5.52 0.00
N TYR A 11 -1.26 4.85 1.02
CA TYR A 11 -1.93 4.65 2.30
C TYR A 11 -1.32 5.64 3.28
N ALA A 12 -2.13 6.61 3.71
CA ALA A 12 -1.78 7.57 4.75
C ALA A 12 -2.57 7.27 6.02
N ALA A 13 -1.97 7.59 7.16
CA ALA A 13 -2.55 7.34 8.46
C ALA A 13 -2.63 8.62 9.27
N LEU A 14 -3.87 9.01 9.63
CA LEU A 14 -4.11 10.03 10.63
C LEU A 14 -4.00 9.39 12.03
N PHE A 15 -2.82 9.44 12.63
CA PHE A 15 -2.48 8.64 13.82
C PHE A 15 -3.41 8.90 15.00
N GLU A 16 -3.87 10.15 15.16
CA GLU A 16 -4.78 10.54 16.24
C GLU A 16 -6.07 9.71 16.26
N ARG A 17 -6.61 9.31 15.09
CA ARG A 17 -7.81 8.48 14.98
C ARG A 17 -7.66 7.09 15.60
N SER A 18 -6.44 6.57 15.64
CA SER A 18 -6.15 5.27 16.24
C SER A 18 -5.63 5.42 17.68
N VAL A 19 -4.81 6.44 17.92
CA VAL A 19 -4.17 6.68 19.23
C VAL A 19 -5.17 7.16 20.28
N TRP A 20 -6.22 7.92 19.92
CA TRP A 20 -7.22 8.36 20.90
C TRP A 20 -7.88 7.17 21.63
N ARG A 21 -8.17 6.09 20.89
CA ARG A 21 -8.85 4.90 21.40
C ARG A 21 -7.89 3.86 21.95
N TYR A 22 -6.81 3.60 21.23
CA TYR A 22 -5.91 2.47 21.52
C TYR A 22 -4.58 2.88 22.16
N ARG A 23 -4.40 4.18 22.43
CA ARG A 23 -3.16 4.76 22.98
C ARG A 23 -1.97 4.32 22.14
N GLN A 24 -0.87 3.92 22.78
CA GLN A 24 0.36 3.47 22.13
C GLN A 24 0.16 2.26 21.18
N ARG A 25 -0.88 1.43 21.40
CA ARG A 25 -1.19 0.32 20.48
C ARG A 25 -1.76 0.78 19.15
N GLY A 26 -2.30 2.01 19.08
CA GLY A 26 -2.83 2.61 17.87
C GLY A 26 -1.83 2.61 16.72
N TYR A 27 -0.55 2.92 17.00
CA TYR A 27 0.52 2.90 16.00
C TYR A 27 0.69 1.52 15.36
N ARG A 28 0.65 0.45 16.16
CA ARG A 28 0.75 -0.92 15.64
C ARG A 28 -0.46 -1.28 14.77
N TYR A 29 -1.66 -0.86 15.17
CA TYR A 29 -2.87 -1.13 14.40
C TYR A 29 -2.89 -0.42 13.05
N VAL A 30 -2.40 0.82 12.99
CA VAL A 30 -2.27 1.55 11.72
C VAL A 30 -1.49 0.74 10.68
N TYR A 31 -0.33 0.18 11.04
CA TYR A 31 0.46 -0.61 10.09
C TYR A 31 -0.21 -1.94 9.72
N ILE A 32 -0.89 -2.60 10.65
CA ILE A 32 -1.65 -3.83 10.38
C ILE A 32 -2.80 -3.54 9.41
N GLU A 33 -3.55 -2.47 9.63
CA GLU A 33 -4.65 -2.06 8.75
C GLU A 33 -4.16 -1.68 7.36
N ALA A 34 -3.04 -0.95 7.25
CA ALA A 34 -2.42 -0.63 5.98
C ALA A 34 -2.04 -1.91 5.19
N GLY A 35 -1.46 -2.90 5.87
CA GLY A 35 -1.14 -4.20 5.27
C GLY A 35 -2.39 -4.97 4.80
N HIS A 36 -3.44 -5.01 5.61
CA HIS A 36 -4.71 -5.65 5.23
C HIS A 36 -5.36 -4.96 4.03
N MET A 37 -5.41 -3.62 4.01
CA MET A 37 -5.95 -2.86 2.88
C MET A 37 -5.14 -3.09 1.60
N ALA A 38 -3.82 -3.16 1.72
CA ALA A 38 -2.95 -3.44 0.58
C ALA A 38 -3.18 -4.85 0.03
N GLN A 39 -3.23 -5.87 0.88
CA GLN A 39 -3.49 -7.25 0.43
C GLN A 39 -4.87 -7.38 -0.24
N ASN A 40 -5.90 -6.73 0.32
CA ASN A 40 -7.22 -6.70 -0.31
C ASN A 40 -7.16 -6.03 -1.70
N ARG A 41 -6.37 -4.97 -1.86
CA ARG A 41 -6.16 -4.31 -3.15
C ARG A 41 -5.43 -5.22 -4.15
N ALA A 42 -4.45 -6.01 -3.70
CA ALA A 42 -3.77 -6.98 -4.55
C ALA A 42 -4.73 -8.06 -5.05
N LEU A 43 -5.55 -8.64 -4.17
CA LEU A 43 -6.55 -9.64 -4.56
C LEU A 43 -7.57 -9.08 -5.55
N ALA A 44 -8.07 -7.87 -5.31
CA ALA A 44 -8.98 -7.18 -6.23
C ALA A 44 -8.32 -6.85 -7.58
N SER A 45 -7.02 -6.56 -7.60
CA SER A 45 -6.28 -6.31 -8.85
C SER A 45 -6.15 -7.61 -9.65
N ILE A 46 -5.80 -8.71 -8.98
CA ILE A 46 -5.68 -10.04 -9.60
C ILE A 46 -7.02 -10.49 -10.18
N SER A 47 -8.15 -10.27 -9.49
CA SER A 47 -9.47 -10.63 -10.03
C SER A 47 -9.85 -9.86 -11.30
N LEU A 48 -9.24 -8.69 -11.53
CA LEU A 48 -9.41 -7.87 -12.73
C LEU A 48 -8.36 -8.16 -13.82
N GLY A 49 -7.51 -9.17 -13.64
CA GLY A 49 -6.41 -9.47 -14.56
C GLY A 49 -5.27 -8.43 -14.54
N LEU A 50 -5.19 -7.62 -13.48
CA LEU A 50 -4.13 -6.63 -13.27
C LEU A 50 -3.06 -7.17 -12.33
N GLY A 51 -1.86 -6.58 -12.41
CA GLY A 51 -0.79 -6.78 -11.45
C GLY A 51 -0.85 -5.73 -10.34
N CYS A 52 -0.44 -6.13 -9.13
CA CYS A 52 -0.24 -5.25 -7.99
C CYS A 52 1.13 -5.52 -7.38
N CYS A 53 1.87 -4.47 -7.04
CA CYS A 53 3.13 -4.57 -6.31
C CYS A 53 3.11 -3.61 -5.13
N HIS A 54 3.39 -4.12 -3.94
CA HIS A 54 3.45 -3.31 -2.73
C HIS A 54 4.83 -2.72 -2.53
N VAL A 55 4.87 -1.47 -2.09
CA VAL A 55 6.09 -0.69 -1.90
C VAL A 55 6.12 -0.19 -0.46
N GLY A 56 6.98 -0.82 0.35
CA GLY A 56 7.26 -0.39 1.73
C GLY A 56 8.51 0.50 1.86
N ALA A 57 9.40 0.48 0.87
CA ALA A 57 10.53 1.39 0.79
C ALA A 57 10.12 2.61 -0.03
N LEU A 58 9.84 3.70 0.68
CA LEU A 58 9.41 4.98 0.11
C LEU A 58 10.14 6.11 0.83
N PHE A 59 10.21 7.28 0.20
CA PHE A 59 10.76 8.47 0.82
C PHE A 59 9.60 9.26 1.43
N ASP A 60 9.41 9.11 2.75
CA ASP A 60 8.20 9.56 3.45
C ASP A 60 7.93 11.06 3.25
N ASN A 61 8.95 11.90 3.35
CA ASN A 61 8.83 13.35 3.23
C ASN A 61 8.36 13.77 1.84
N GLU A 62 8.92 13.15 0.80
CA GLU A 62 8.63 13.41 -0.59
C GLU A 62 7.20 12.99 -0.94
N ILE A 63 6.77 11.83 -0.45
CA ILE A 63 5.38 11.38 -0.67
C ILE A 63 4.41 12.23 0.15
N ASN A 64 4.74 12.57 1.40
CA ASN A 64 3.92 13.45 2.24
C ASN A 64 3.70 14.82 1.57
N ALA A 65 4.75 15.39 0.96
CA ALA A 65 4.65 16.61 0.18
C ALA A 65 3.73 16.48 -1.06
N ILE A 66 3.74 15.32 -1.73
CA ILE A 66 2.85 15.06 -2.88
C ILE A 66 1.38 15.03 -2.46
N ILE A 67 1.06 14.42 -1.31
CA ILE A 67 -0.32 14.32 -0.82
C ILE A 67 -0.74 15.47 0.12
N GLY A 68 0.18 16.39 0.43
CA GLY A 68 -0.09 17.59 1.22
C GLY A 68 -0.29 17.34 2.71
N VAL A 69 0.35 16.31 3.28
CA VAL A 69 0.26 15.97 4.70
C VAL A 69 1.52 16.42 5.48
N ASP A 70 1.38 16.57 6.79
CA ASP A 70 2.41 17.15 7.66
C ASP A 70 3.53 16.17 8.05
N GLY A 71 3.32 14.86 7.87
CA GLY A 71 4.24 13.80 8.27
C GLY A 71 4.31 13.56 9.78
N SER A 72 3.48 14.24 10.57
CA SER A 72 3.52 14.19 12.05
C SER A 72 2.21 13.68 12.64
N GLY A 73 1.09 14.33 12.32
CA GLY A 73 -0.26 13.86 12.67
C GLY A 73 -0.82 12.93 11.59
N GLU A 74 -0.52 13.22 10.33
CA GLU A 74 -0.84 12.40 9.17
C GLU A 74 0.42 12.10 8.36
N SER A 75 0.72 10.83 8.12
CA SER A 75 1.86 10.43 7.28
C SER A 75 1.50 9.27 6.38
N VAL A 76 2.14 9.21 5.21
CA VAL A 76 2.23 7.98 4.43
C VAL A 76 2.81 6.86 5.31
N VAL A 77 2.26 5.66 5.13
CA VAL A 77 2.74 4.44 5.82
C VAL A 77 2.99 3.29 4.86
N TYR A 78 2.39 3.32 3.66
CA TYR A 78 2.53 2.25 2.68
C TYR A 78 2.11 2.72 1.29
N MET A 79 2.52 2.00 0.24
CA MET A 79 2.11 2.25 -1.13
C MET A 79 1.86 0.95 -1.91
N SER A 80 0.99 1.00 -2.91
CA SER A 80 0.80 -0.08 -3.89
C SER A 80 0.74 0.49 -5.30
N VAL A 81 1.40 -0.16 -6.26
CA VAL A 81 1.30 0.17 -7.68
C VAL A 81 0.47 -0.89 -8.39
N ILE A 82 -0.43 -0.45 -9.28
CA ILE A 82 -1.34 -1.32 -10.03
C ILE A 82 -1.17 -1.03 -11.52
N GLY A 83 -1.11 -2.06 -12.34
CA GLY A 83 -0.93 -1.92 -13.78
C GLY A 83 -1.19 -3.19 -14.56
N GLN A 84 -1.11 -3.08 -15.88
CA GLN A 84 -1.20 -4.26 -16.74
C GLN A 84 0.03 -5.14 -16.54
N THR A 85 -0.19 -6.43 -16.27
CA THR A 85 0.86 -7.44 -16.33
C THR A 85 1.23 -7.67 -17.79
N GLY A 86 2.32 -7.06 -18.25
CA GLY A 86 2.83 -7.36 -19.59
C GLY A 86 3.36 -8.79 -19.62
N MET A 87 2.57 -9.77 -20.09
CA MET A 87 2.88 -11.16 -20.52
C MET A 87 3.92 -12.01 -19.74
N CYS A 88 4.51 -11.51 -18.66
CA CYS A 88 5.67 -12.09 -17.97
C CYS A 88 5.37 -12.36 -16.48
N VAL A 89 4.10 -12.41 -16.11
CA VAL A 89 3.71 -13.11 -14.89
C VAL A 89 2.98 -14.37 -15.36
N LYS A 90 3.76 -15.40 -15.70
CA LYS A 90 3.22 -16.77 -15.58
C LYS A 90 2.65 -16.83 -14.18
N GLN A 91 1.37 -17.18 -14.03
CA GLN A 91 0.80 -17.51 -12.73
C GLN A 91 1.74 -18.55 -12.10
N GLN A 92 2.61 -18.10 -11.19
CA GLN A 92 3.58 -18.97 -10.59
C GLN A 92 2.75 -19.93 -9.76
N GLY A 93 2.77 -21.19 -10.19
CA GLY A 93 1.94 -22.24 -9.62
C GLY A 93 2.03 -22.20 -8.10
N ARG A 94 0.87 -22.37 -7.48
CA ARG A 94 0.73 -22.70 -6.06
C ARG A 94 1.86 -23.65 -5.65
N PRO A 95 2.70 -23.34 -4.64
CA PRO A 95 3.63 -24.32 -4.12
C PRO A 95 2.84 -25.55 -3.62
N PRO A 96 3.27 -26.78 -3.91
CA PRO A 96 2.58 -27.97 -3.43
C PRO A 96 2.50 -27.94 -1.89
N ALA A 97 1.33 -28.35 -1.38
CA ALA A 97 1.03 -28.44 0.04
C ALA A 97 1.90 -29.50 0.75
#